data_AF-A0A1G3V5Z2-F1
#
_entry.id   AF-A0A1G3V5Z2-F1
#
_cell.length_a   1.000
_cell.length_b   1.000
_cell.length_c   1.000
_cell.angle_alpha   90.00
_cell.angle_beta   90.00
_cell.angle_gamma   90.00
#
_symmetry.space_group_name_H-M   'P 1'
#
loop_
_entity.id
_entity.type
_entity.pdbx_description
1 polymer ?
#
loop_
_entity_poly.entity_id
_entity_poly.type
_entity_poly.pdbx_seq_one_letter_code
_entity_poly.pdbx_strand_id
1 'polypeptide(L)'
;MHVHRKLIIRLLLAWILLSVLIGAAVFFLEMKKINAYVVTLASEESRDFEGIHSKFLKNPDQLHLERLREESRKHVEERHFISVKLYNRDREMIVEANHPAARSIEEKIDRHRRDIAMINSVHFQQFYGKGGQIFVMVQIPLKTTGQETAGYFEGVYKADPRTMAEIKNRILLSLLQVVVIIFFTALVIYPIVLTLNRGLIKLTGDLYYANIGMLKVLGGAIAKRDSDTNIHNYRVTIYAIRLAEAVGLKKEYIAGLIKGSFLHDVGKIAISDLILLKPGKLTEEEMSTMKTHVHHGVDIVGHYGWLKDAADVVRYHHEKFDGRGYETGLKGHDIPINARIFAVADVFDALTSRRPYKEPFTLETAMRILMESRGSHFDPTLIDAFAGIAESLYEGISGVDDKLLENRLDGLIDRYFSTGLQESARLNCWEFMKCGREIGGAKVQELGVCPAYPDHGKHCARIVGTLCNGEVQGSFALKFGTCWKCPFYRSRHYDRMFRKQSGELCGELEAP
;
A
#
# COMPACT_ATOMS: atom_id res chain seq x y z
N MET A 1 3.36 -5.16 -8.81
CA MET A 1 4.59 -4.31 -8.82
C MET A 1 4.43 -2.91 -8.20
N HIS A 2 3.36 -2.14 -8.50
CA HIS A 2 3.23 -0.75 -8.02
C HIS A 2 3.21 -0.59 -6.49
N VAL A 3 2.53 -1.49 -5.78
CA VAL A 3 2.45 -1.47 -4.30
C VAL A 3 3.82 -1.76 -3.67
N HIS A 4 4.53 -2.78 -4.15
CA HIS A 4 5.88 -3.11 -3.67
C HIS A 4 6.85 -1.94 -3.87
N ARG A 5 6.86 -1.32 -5.07
CA ARG A 5 7.72 -0.16 -5.35
C ARG A 5 7.42 1.02 -4.42
N LYS A 6 6.13 1.38 -4.23
CA LYS A 6 5.74 2.46 -3.32
C LYS A 6 6.12 2.14 -1.87
N LEU A 7 5.95 0.89 -1.43
CA LEU A 7 6.27 0.47 -0.08
C LEU A 7 7.78 0.50 0.19
N ILE A 8 8.58 -0.02 -0.75
CA ILE A 8 10.05 0.01 -0.66
C ILE A 8 10.56 1.45 -0.59
N ILE A 9 10.06 2.35 -1.45
CA ILE A 9 10.45 3.76 -1.42
C ILE A 9 10.13 4.39 -0.07
N ARG A 10 8.92 4.16 0.48
CA ARG A 10 8.53 4.71 1.79
C ARG A 10 9.40 4.16 2.92
N LEU A 11 9.70 2.87 2.92
CA LEU A 11 10.56 2.24 3.93
C LEU A 11 12.01 2.73 3.82
N LEU A 12 12.54 2.92 2.61
CA LEU A 12 13.87 3.49 2.40
C LEU A 12 13.95 4.94 2.88
N LEU A 13 12.94 5.77 2.57
CA LEU A 13 12.87 7.15 3.06
C LEU A 13 12.79 7.19 4.58
N ALA A 14 11.96 6.34 5.19
CA ALA A 14 11.86 6.23 6.64
C ALA A 14 13.18 5.76 7.27
N TRP A 15 13.86 4.79 6.66
CA TRP A 15 15.16 4.30 7.11
C TRP A 15 16.23 5.40 7.09
N ILE A 16 16.31 6.18 6.00
CA ILE A 16 17.25 7.31 5.90
C ILE A 16 16.93 8.36 6.97
N LEU A 17 15.66 8.78 7.08
CA LEU A 17 15.24 9.79 8.04
C LEU A 17 15.55 9.37 9.48
N LEU A 18 15.20 8.13 9.85
CA LEU A 18 15.42 7.61 11.19
C LEU A 18 16.91 7.44 11.50
N SER A 19 17.71 7.02 10.51
CA SER A 19 19.17 6.91 10.64
C SER A 19 19.83 8.27 10.90
N VAL A 20 19.37 9.33 10.22
CA VAL A 20 19.87 10.70 10.45
C VAL A 20 19.46 11.21 11.83
N LEU A 21 18.20 11.05 12.22
CA LEU A 21 17.68 11.54 13.50
C LEU A 21 18.34 10.83 14.70
N ILE A 22 18.35 9.49 14.70
CA ILE A 22 18.96 8.71 15.78
C ILE A 22 20.48 8.86 15.75
N GLY A 23 21.09 8.85 14.55
CA GLY A 23 22.52 9.06 14.39
C GLY A 23 22.99 10.41 14.94
N ALA A 24 22.24 11.50 14.68
CA ALA A 24 22.52 12.81 15.26
C ALA A 24 22.45 12.77 16.79
N ALA A 25 21.41 12.16 17.36
CA ALA A 25 21.28 12.03 18.81
C ALA A 25 22.46 11.24 19.43
N VAL A 26 22.85 10.11 18.83
CA VAL A 26 24.00 9.31 19.28
C VAL A 26 25.30 10.09 19.16
N PHE A 27 25.50 10.84 18.07
CA PHE A 27 26.66 11.71 17.91
C PHE A 27 26.75 12.76 19.03
N PHE A 28 25.65 13.44 19.36
CA PHE A 28 25.63 14.40 20.46
C PHE A 28 25.93 13.75 21.83
N LEU A 29 25.42 12.54 22.07
CA LEU A 29 25.67 11.81 23.31
C LEU A 29 27.13 11.35 23.43
N GLU A 30 27.71 10.79 22.36
CA GLU A 30 29.12 10.40 22.34
C GLU A 30 30.03 11.62 22.49
N MET A 31 29.71 12.75 21.83
CA MET A 31 30.46 14.00 21.99
C MET A 31 30.48 14.48 23.44
N LYS A 32 29.35 14.40 24.15
CA LYS A 32 29.29 14.73 25.59
C LYS A 32 30.17 13.81 26.44
N LYS A 33 30.18 12.50 26.16
CA LYS A 33 31.02 11.54 26.88
C LYS A 33 32.52 11.81 26.66
N ILE A 34 32.90 12.13 25.42
CA ILE A 34 34.28 12.47 25.08
C ILE A 34 34.73 13.72 25.83
N ASN A 35 33.90 14.77 25.83
CA ASN A 35 34.24 16.00 26.53
C ASN A 35 34.45 15.74 28.02
N ALA A 36 33.59 14.92 28.65
CA ALA A 36 33.78 14.52 30.05
C ALA A 36 35.06 13.70 30.25
N TYR A 37 35.39 12.78 29.34
CA TYR A 37 36.60 11.96 29.43
C TYR A 37 37.89 12.78 29.36
N VAL A 38 37.99 13.73 28.42
CA VAL A 38 39.18 14.60 28.28
C VAL A 38 39.34 15.49 29.52
N VAL A 39 38.24 15.97 30.09
CA VAL A 39 38.25 16.75 31.33
C VAL A 39 38.74 15.92 32.52
N THR A 40 38.29 14.67 32.66
CA THR A 40 38.77 13.77 33.71
C THR A 40 40.26 13.51 33.58
N LEU A 41 40.74 13.22 32.37
CA LEU A 41 42.17 12.98 32.12
C LEU A 41 43.03 14.20 32.45
N ALA A 42 42.58 15.39 32.06
CA ALA A 42 43.26 16.64 32.39
C ALA A 42 43.23 16.93 33.90
N SER A 43 42.13 16.61 34.59
CA SER A 43 42.03 16.74 36.05
C SER A 43 42.92 15.73 36.78
N GLU A 44 43.05 14.49 36.30
CA GLU A 44 43.95 13.49 36.88
C GLU A 44 45.42 13.91 36.74
N GLU A 45 45.84 14.33 35.54
CA GLU A 45 47.23 14.77 35.30
C GLU A 45 47.57 16.04 36.11
N SER A 46 46.59 16.90 36.38
CA SER A 46 46.79 18.09 37.20
C SER A 46 46.96 17.81 38.70
N ARG A 47 46.55 16.64 39.21
CA ARG A 47 46.71 16.28 40.64
C ARG A 47 48.18 16.11 41.04
N ASP A 48 49.07 15.85 40.09
CA ASP A 48 50.51 15.82 40.33
C ASP A 48 50.99 17.15 40.95
N PHE A 49 50.34 18.27 40.59
CA PHE A 49 50.61 19.59 41.15
C PHE A 49 49.94 19.86 42.52
N GLU A 50 48.94 19.08 42.93
CA GLU A 50 48.30 19.22 44.26
C GLU A 50 49.18 18.64 45.39
N GLY A 51 49.83 17.50 45.14
CA GLY A 51 50.55 16.74 46.16
C GLY A 51 51.89 17.34 46.59
N ILE A 52 52.62 17.96 45.66
CA ILE A 52 54.00 18.42 45.88
C ILE A 52 54.07 19.91 46.27
N HIS A 53 53.06 20.73 45.92
CA HIS A 53 53.22 22.19 45.89
C HIS A 53 52.40 23.02 46.89
N SER A 54 51.40 22.41 47.54
CA SER A 54 50.52 23.14 48.47
C SER A 54 51.25 23.76 49.68
N LYS A 55 52.42 23.22 50.07
CA LYS A 55 53.28 23.78 51.12
C LYS A 55 54.13 24.97 50.64
N PHE A 56 54.49 25.04 49.36
CA PHE A 56 55.39 26.06 48.81
C PHE A 56 54.67 27.35 48.39
N LEU A 57 53.36 27.27 48.14
CA LEU A 57 52.54 28.43 47.79
C LEU A 57 52.23 29.36 48.97
N LYS A 58 52.39 28.90 50.23
CA LYS A 58 52.18 29.74 51.43
C LYS A 58 53.34 30.70 51.70
N ASN A 59 54.59 30.34 51.34
CA ASN A 59 55.80 31.17 51.51
C ASN A 59 56.80 30.82 50.39
N PRO A 60 56.77 31.53 49.25
CA PRO A 60 57.64 31.22 48.11
C PRO A 60 59.08 31.68 48.38
N ASP A 61 59.97 30.73 48.64
CA ASP A 61 61.43 30.96 48.60
C ASP A 61 61.96 30.80 47.17
N GLN A 62 63.07 31.46 46.82
CA GLN A 62 63.67 31.44 45.47
C GLN A 62 63.94 30.01 44.98
N LEU A 63 64.43 29.14 45.87
CA LEU A 63 64.73 27.74 45.55
C LEU A 63 63.47 26.91 45.23
N HIS A 64 62.35 27.21 45.87
CA HIS A 64 61.09 26.51 45.63
C HIS A 64 60.42 26.98 44.34
N LEU A 65 60.55 28.26 43.99
CA LEU A 65 60.10 28.82 42.72
C LEU A 65 60.85 28.21 41.53
N GLU A 66 62.15 27.96 41.67
CA GLU A 66 62.94 27.30 40.62
C GLU A 66 62.50 25.85 40.38
N ARG A 67 62.25 25.07 41.44
CA ARG A 67 61.71 23.70 41.31
C ARG A 67 60.32 23.68 40.67
N LEU A 68 59.43 24.60 41.06
CA LEU A 68 58.10 24.74 40.46
C LEU A 68 58.17 25.05 38.97
N ARG A 69 59.12 25.92 38.56
CA ARG A 69 59.36 26.25 37.15
C ARG A 69 59.89 25.05 36.38
N GLU A 70 60.81 24.29 36.95
CA GLU A 70 61.37 23.07 36.33
C GLU A 70 60.29 21.99 36.15
N GLU A 71 59.47 21.73 37.17
CA GLU A 71 58.39 20.74 37.10
C GLU A 71 57.28 21.17 36.13
N SER A 72 56.95 22.47 36.08
CA SER A 72 56.02 23.01 35.09
C SER A 72 56.56 22.88 33.67
N ARG A 73 57.86 23.11 33.45
CA ARG A 73 58.51 22.88 32.15
C ARG A 73 58.48 21.41 31.75
N LYS A 74 58.76 20.50 32.67
CA LYS A 74 58.71 19.06 32.41
C LYS A 74 57.33 18.58 31.97
N HIS A 75 56.26 19.06 32.61
CA HIS A 75 54.89 18.76 32.19
C HIS A 75 54.54 19.34 30.82
N VAL A 76 55.15 20.47 30.46
CA VAL A 76 54.93 21.14 29.18
C VAL A 76 55.74 20.52 28.02
N GLU A 77 56.90 19.93 28.32
CA GLU A 77 57.81 19.32 27.35
C GLU A 77 57.59 17.81 27.18
N GLU A 78 57.27 17.09 28.25
CA GLU A 78 57.17 15.62 28.25
C GLU A 78 55.73 15.12 28.32
N ARG A 79 54.75 15.96 28.68
CA ARG A 79 53.34 15.55 28.83
C ARG A 79 52.39 16.34 27.93
N HIS A 80 51.09 16.28 28.23
CA HIS A 80 50.02 16.73 27.33
C HIS A 80 49.61 18.19 27.58
N PHE A 81 50.09 18.81 28.66
CA PHE A 81 49.91 20.23 28.86
C PHE A 81 50.80 21.01 27.91
N ILE A 82 50.24 22.02 27.24
CA ILE A 82 50.99 22.91 26.36
C ILE A 82 51.17 24.29 26.96
N SER A 83 50.44 24.59 28.03
CA SER A 83 50.61 25.79 28.85
C SER A 83 50.23 25.42 30.28
N VAL A 84 51.06 25.82 31.23
CA VAL A 84 50.82 25.69 32.68
C VAL A 84 51.09 27.04 33.31
N LYS A 85 50.13 27.53 34.10
CA LYS A 85 50.24 28.75 34.90
C LYS A 85 49.82 28.46 36.33
N LEU A 86 50.62 28.94 37.28
CA LEU A 86 50.31 28.86 38.71
C LEU A 86 50.09 30.25 39.26
N TYR A 87 49.05 30.41 40.07
CA TYR A 87 48.68 31.65 40.71
C TYR A 87 48.69 31.51 42.23
N ASN A 88 49.08 32.56 42.95
CA ASN A 88 48.97 32.61 44.40
C ASN A 88 47.50 32.79 44.83
N ARG A 89 47.27 32.86 46.14
CA ARG A 89 45.93 33.12 46.71
C ARG A 89 45.34 34.47 46.26
N ASP A 90 46.19 35.47 46.04
CA ASP A 90 45.82 36.81 45.58
C ASP A 90 45.66 36.91 44.04
N ARG A 91 45.72 35.76 43.35
CA ARG A 91 45.58 35.59 41.89
C ARG A 91 46.70 36.23 41.07
N GLU A 92 47.83 36.49 41.69
CA GLU A 92 49.05 36.90 41.00
C GLU A 92 49.76 35.67 40.45
N MET A 93 50.23 35.78 39.21
CA MET A 93 50.93 34.70 38.52
C MET A 93 52.32 34.51 39.12
N ILE A 94 52.62 33.29 39.56
CA ILE A 94 53.92 32.92 40.13
C ILE A 94 54.79 32.19 39.11
N VAL A 95 54.18 31.29 38.33
CA VAL A 95 54.87 30.45 37.35
C VAL A 95 54.11 30.43 36.04
N GLU A 96 54.85 30.52 34.94
CA GLU A 96 54.36 30.31 33.59
C GLU A 96 55.34 29.42 32.82
N ALA A 97 54.81 28.34 32.23
CA ALA A 97 55.53 27.47 31.33
C ALA A 97 54.66 27.23 30.09
N ASN A 98 55.20 27.51 28.90
CA ASN A 98 54.47 27.40 27.63
C ASN A 98 55.29 26.61 26.62
N HIS A 99 54.67 25.62 25.98
CA HIS A 99 55.25 24.87 24.87
C HIS A 99 55.24 25.76 23.62
N PRO A 100 56.21 25.68 22.70
CA PRO A 100 56.19 26.45 21.45
C PRO A 100 54.88 26.30 20.64
N ALA A 101 54.20 25.15 20.78
CA ALA A 101 52.90 24.89 20.17
C ALA A 101 51.77 25.81 20.67
N ALA A 102 51.87 26.33 21.89
CA ALA A 102 50.87 27.23 22.48
C ALA A 102 50.80 28.60 21.76
N ARG A 103 51.90 29.08 21.17
CA ARG A 103 51.94 30.34 20.40
C ARG A 103 50.92 30.38 19.27
N SER A 104 50.64 29.23 18.66
CA SER A 104 49.68 29.12 17.55
C SER A 104 48.21 29.29 17.96
N ILE A 105 47.92 29.20 19.26
CA ILE A 105 46.56 29.26 19.82
C ILE A 105 46.44 30.25 21.00
N GLU A 106 47.46 31.06 21.24
CA GLU A 106 47.57 31.98 22.37
C GLU A 106 46.41 32.99 22.41
N GLU A 107 46.06 33.59 21.26
CA GLU A 107 44.88 34.47 21.13
C GLU A 107 43.53 33.80 21.47
N LYS A 108 43.44 32.47 21.34
CA LYS A 108 42.26 31.70 21.74
C LYS A 108 42.32 31.38 23.21
N ILE A 109 43.48 30.97 23.73
CA ILE A 109 43.70 30.75 25.17
C ILE A 109 43.31 32.01 25.94
N ASP A 110 43.81 33.19 25.55
CA ASP A 110 43.56 34.44 26.27
C ASP A 110 42.11 34.91 26.18
N ARG A 111 41.41 34.62 25.06
CA ARG A 111 39.96 34.88 24.98
C ARG A 111 39.17 34.05 25.97
N HIS A 112 39.41 32.74 26.01
CA HIS A 112 38.70 31.85 26.93
C HIS A 112 39.08 32.12 28.39
N ARG A 113 40.34 32.53 28.65
CA ARG A 113 40.78 32.98 29.98
C ARG A 113 39.97 34.17 30.49
N ARG A 114 39.65 35.15 29.64
CA ARG A 114 38.86 36.34 30.03
C ARG A 114 37.42 36.00 30.43
N ASP A 115 36.88 34.89 29.92
CA ASP A 115 35.52 34.46 30.20
C ASP A 115 35.42 33.64 31.51
N ILE A 116 36.57 33.22 32.08
CA ILE A 116 36.62 32.42 33.29
C ILE A 116 37.05 33.28 34.49
N ALA A 117 36.16 33.44 35.47
CA ALA A 117 36.54 33.93 36.79
C ALA A 117 37.20 32.80 37.60
N MET A 118 38.33 33.06 38.27
CA MET A 118 38.95 32.10 39.20
C MET A 118 38.03 31.85 40.39
N ILE A 119 37.27 30.75 40.34
CA ILE A 119 36.30 30.33 41.35
C ILE A 119 36.91 29.21 42.21
N ASN A 120 36.46 29.04 43.45
CA ASN A 120 36.94 28.00 44.39
C ASN A 120 36.45 26.57 44.06
N SER A 121 36.21 26.27 42.78
CA SER A 121 35.78 24.97 42.26
C SER A 121 36.57 24.63 41.00
N VAL A 122 36.71 23.33 40.70
CA VAL A 122 37.30 22.89 39.42
C VAL A 122 36.46 23.45 38.27
N HIS A 123 37.08 24.25 37.40
CA HIS A 123 36.47 24.79 36.20
C HIS A 123 37.21 24.27 34.98
N PHE A 124 36.48 24.00 33.90
CA PHE A 124 37.08 23.59 32.65
C PHE A 124 36.34 24.21 31.47
N GLN A 125 37.08 24.54 30.42
CA GLN A 125 36.52 25.04 29.18
C GLN A 125 37.25 24.40 27.99
N GLN A 126 36.47 23.92 27.03
CA GLN A 126 36.99 23.29 25.82
C GLN A 126 36.96 24.28 24.66
N PHE A 127 38.00 24.24 23.83
CA PHE A 127 38.05 24.99 22.58
C PHE A 127 38.82 24.24 21.48
N TYR A 128 38.58 24.63 20.23
CA TYR A 128 39.11 23.93 19.05
C TYR A 128 40.20 24.75 18.35
N GLY A 129 41.32 24.11 18.02
CA GLY A 129 42.41 24.72 17.23
C GLY A 129 42.21 24.64 15.72
N LYS A 130 43.10 25.30 14.97
CA LYS A 130 43.16 25.19 13.50
C LYS A 130 43.59 23.74 13.16
N GLY A 131 42.70 22.96 12.56
CA GLY A 131 42.92 21.53 12.28
C GLY A 131 42.09 20.55 13.12
N GLY A 132 41.14 21.02 13.94
CA GLY A 132 40.21 20.17 14.68
C GLY A 132 40.79 19.51 15.93
N GLN A 133 41.95 19.97 16.40
CA GLN A 133 42.55 19.57 17.67
C GLN A 133 41.70 20.10 18.83
N ILE A 134 41.50 19.25 19.84
CA ILE A 134 40.74 19.58 21.05
C ILE A 134 41.71 20.05 22.12
N PHE A 135 41.46 21.24 22.64
CA PHE A 135 42.15 21.79 23.79
C PHE A 135 41.17 21.92 24.95
N VAL A 136 41.62 21.55 26.13
CA VAL A 136 40.84 21.72 27.36
C VAL A 136 41.65 22.58 28.30
N MET A 137 41.14 23.78 28.58
CA MET A 137 41.64 24.61 29.66
C MET A 137 41.02 24.12 30.95
N VAL A 138 41.85 23.82 31.94
CA VAL A 138 41.43 23.38 33.27
C VAL A 138 41.98 24.36 34.29
N GLN A 139 41.11 24.82 35.18
CA GLN A 139 41.47 25.64 36.33
C GLN A 139 41.07 24.93 37.61
N ILE A 140 42.05 24.65 38.47
CA ILE A 140 41.84 23.88 39.71
C ILE A 140 42.37 24.68 40.90
N PRO A 141 41.56 24.85 41.96
CA PRO A 141 42.06 25.43 43.21
C PRO A 141 42.97 24.42 43.91
N LEU A 142 44.23 24.80 44.09
CA LEU A 142 45.20 24.00 44.83
C LEU A 142 44.91 24.16 46.32
N LYS A 143 44.63 23.07 47.02
CA LYS A 143 44.29 23.09 48.46
C LYS A 143 45.46 22.66 49.33
N THR A 144 45.57 23.25 50.51
CA THR A 144 46.51 22.84 51.56
C THR A 144 45.96 21.62 52.32
N THR A 145 46.81 20.93 53.08
CA THR A 145 46.47 19.79 53.97
C THR A 145 45.28 20.06 54.92
N GLY A 146 44.90 21.33 55.14
CA GLY A 146 43.73 21.77 55.92
C GLY A 146 42.53 22.31 55.11
N GLN A 147 42.40 21.95 53.82
CA GLN A 147 41.33 22.38 52.88
C GLN A 147 41.31 23.86 52.44
N GLU A 148 42.16 24.73 52.98
CA GLU A 148 42.31 26.11 52.49
C GLU A 148 42.94 26.17 51.08
N THR A 149 42.40 27.01 50.19
CA THR A 149 42.97 27.27 48.86
C THR A 149 44.32 27.99 48.99
N ALA A 150 45.40 27.31 48.62
CA ALA A 150 46.77 27.83 48.59
C ALA A 150 47.06 28.65 47.32
N GLY A 151 46.34 28.38 46.23
CA GLY A 151 46.52 29.04 44.94
C GLY A 151 45.67 28.39 43.86
N TYR A 152 45.90 28.75 42.60
CA TYR A 152 45.16 28.22 41.46
C TYR A 152 46.13 27.68 40.41
N PHE A 153 45.83 26.48 39.90
CA PHE A 153 46.48 25.90 38.72
C PHE A 153 45.62 26.19 37.49
N GLU A 154 46.23 26.69 36.43
CA GLU A 154 45.64 26.77 35.10
C GLU A 154 46.50 25.97 34.13
N GLY A 155 45.93 24.94 33.51
CA GLY A 155 46.60 24.13 32.50
C GLY A 155 45.80 24.11 31.21
N VAL A 156 46.46 24.26 30.06
CA VAL A 156 45.87 23.99 28.75
C VAL A 156 46.35 22.62 28.30
N TYR A 157 45.44 21.65 28.36
CA TYR A 157 45.66 20.27 27.92
C TYR A 157 45.38 20.14 26.42
N LYS A 158 46.31 19.52 25.68
CA LYS A 158 46.13 19.17 24.26
C LYS A 158 45.84 17.68 24.15
N ALA A 159 44.66 17.33 23.62
CA ALA A 159 44.33 15.93 23.37
C ALA A 159 45.31 15.30 22.36
N ASP A 160 45.89 14.14 22.72
CA ASP A 160 46.81 13.39 21.86
C ASP A 160 46.12 13.03 20.53
N PRO A 161 46.76 13.28 19.37
CA PRO A 161 46.30 12.77 18.08
C PRO A 161 45.87 11.30 18.07
N ARG A 162 46.49 10.42 18.88
CA ARG A 162 46.10 9.00 18.99
C ARG A 162 44.75 8.83 19.67
N THR A 163 44.56 9.45 20.84
CA THR A 163 43.27 9.50 21.54
C THR A 163 42.18 10.09 20.65
N MET A 164 42.50 11.11 19.85
CA MET A 164 41.54 11.68 18.91
C MET A 164 41.15 10.75 17.76
N ALA A 165 42.07 9.92 17.27
CA ALA A 165 41.79 8.91 16.27
C ALA A 165 40.89 7.79 16.83
N GLU A 166 41.16 7.34 18.06
CA GLU A 166 40.33 6.36 18.77
C GLU A 166 38.90 6.87 18.98
N ILE A 167 38.76 8.13 19.39
CA ILE A 167 37.48 8.82 19.54
C ILE A 167 36.71 8.84 18.20
N LYS A 168 37.36 9.22 17.10
CA LYS A 168 36.72 9.25 15.77
C LYS A 168 36.26 7.86 15.35
N ASN A 169 37.11 6.85 15.54
CA ASN A 169 36.77 5.46 15.21
C ASN A 169 35.59 4.96 16.05
N ARG A 170 35.55 5.29 17.35
CA ARG A 170 34.42 4.97 18.21
C ARG A 170 33.12 5.60 17.71
N ILE A 171 33.12 6.89 17.38
CA ILE A 171 31.94 7.58 16.83
C ILE A 171 31.50 6.93 15.51
N LEU A 172 32.44 6.68 14.60
CA LEU A 172 32.14 6.04 13.31
C LEU A 172 31.52 4.66 13.49
N LEU A 173 32.08 3.83 14.39
CA LEU A 173 31.52 2.52 14.72
C LEU A 173 30.13 2.61 15.34
N SER A 174 29.90 3.54 16.27
CA SER A 174 28.57 3.75 16.87
C SER A 174 27.53 4.21 15.84
N LEU A 175 27.89 5.13 14.94
CA LEU A 175 27.01 5.57 13.86
C LEU A 175 26.72 4.44 12.86
N LEU A 176 27.73 3.66 12.50
CA LEU A 176 27.57 2.49 11.64
C LEU A 176 26.63 1.46 12.28
N GLN A 177 26.79 1.17 13.58
CA GLN A 177 25.90 0.28 14.33
C GLN A 177 24.45 0.76 14.27
N VAL A 178 24.19 2.06 14.47
CA VAL A 178 22.84 2.64 14.38
C VAL A 178 22.23 2.39 13.00
N VAL A 179 22.96 2.72 11.92
CA VAL A 179 22.49 2.53 10.55
C VAL A 179 22.19 1.06 10.25
N VAL A 180 23.06 0.16 10.69
CA VAL A 180 22.92 -1.29 10.51
C VAL A 180 21.71 -1.83 11.28
N ILE A 181 21.54 -1.45 12.55
CA ILE A 181 20.39 -1.87 13.36
C ILE A 181 19.08 -1.42 12.70
N ILE A 182 18.98 -0.14 12.33
CA ILE A 182 17.77 0.42 11.69
C ILE A 182 17.52 -0.28 10.34
N PHE A 183 18.56 -0.60 9.58
CA PHE A 183 18.43 -1.35 8.32
C PHE A 183 17.83 -2.75 8.55
N PHE A 184 18.37 -3.51 9.51
CA PHE A 184 17.84 -4.84 9.83
C PHE A 184 16.42 -4.77 10.41
N THR A 185 16.10 -3.76 11.22
CA THR A 185 14.72 -3.53 11.68
C THR A 185 13.78 -3.27 10.50
N ALA A 186 14.17 -2.44 9.52
CA ALA A 186 13.38 -2.20 8.31
C ALA A 186 13.22 -3.48 7.47
N LEU A 187 14.27 -4.29 7.36
CA LEU A 187 14.25 -5.59 6.67
C LEU A 187 13.26 -6.57 7.30
N VAL A 188 13.17 -6.62 8.63
CA VAL A 188 12.22 -7.46 9.38
C VAL A 188 10.79 -6.93 9.29
N ILE A 189 10.60 -5.61 9.33
CA ILE A 189 9.27 -4.98 9.23
C ILE A 189 8.66 -5.16 7.83
N TYR A 190 9.47 -5.15 6.77
CA TYR A 190 9.00 -5.27 5.39
C TYR A 190 8.07 -6.48 5.13
N PRO A 191 8.45 -7.74 5.45
CA PRO A 191 7.57 -8.90 5.23
C PRO A 191 6.31 -8.85 6.12
N ILE A 192 6.39 -8.27 7.32
CA ILE A 192 5.23 -8.10 8.20
C ILE A 192 4.22 -7.16 7.56
N VAL A 193 4.67 -5.98 7.12
CA VAL A 193 3.80 -4.99 6.46
C VAL A 193 3.22 -5.56 5.16
N LEU A 194 4.00 -6.30 4.39
CA LEU A 194 3.49 -6.99 3.21
C LEU A 194 2.41 -8.02 3.53
N THR A 195 2.62 -8.83 4.57
CA THR A 195 1.67 -9.88 4.98
C THR A 195 0.37 -9.26 5.47
N LEU A 196 0.46 -8.24 6.33
CA LEU A 196 -0.70 -7.49 6.83
C LEU A 196 -1.46 -6.81 5.69
N ASN A 197 -0.76 -6.14 4.76
CA ASN A 197 -1.40 -5.46 3.65
C ASN A 197 -2.06 -6.45 2.66
N ARG A 198 -1.43 -7.61 2.40
CA ARG A 198 -2.05 -8.68 1.62
C ARG A 198 -3.30 -9.23 2.30
N GLY A 199 -3.26 -9.42 3.61
CA GLY A 199 -4.41 -9.86 4.41
C GLY A 199 -5.56 -8.87 4.34
N LEU A 200 -5.28 -7.58 4.50
CA LEU A 200 -6.28 -6.51 4.37
C LEU A 200 -6.92 -6.50 3.00
N ILE A 201 -6.13 -6.56 1.92
CA ILE A 201 -6.68 -6.49 0.56
C ILE A 201 -7.50 -7.73 0.23
N LYS A 202 -7.09 -8.90 0.72
CA LYS A 202 -7.91 -10.13 0.61
C LYS A 202 -9.24 -9.95 1.32
N LEU A 203 -9.24 -9.49 2.58
CA LEU A 203 -10.45 -9.28 3.37
C LEU A 203 -11.40 -8.26 2.70
N THR A 204 -10.85 -7.15 2.19
CA THR A 204 -11.63 -6.17 1.43
C THR A 204 -12.23 -6.78 0.16
N GLY A 205 -11.48 -7.60 -0.58
CA GLY A 205 -11.98 -8.31 -1.75
C GLY A 205 -13.10 -9.30 -1.40
N ASP A 206 -12.89 -10.13 -0.38
CA ASP A 206 -13.88 -11.12 0.09
C ASP A 206 -15.19 -10.44 0.54
N LEU A 207 -15.09 -9.32 1.27
CA LEU A 207 -16.25 -8.51 1.65
C LEU A 207 -16.99 -7.95 0.43
N TYR A 208 -16.23 -7.52 -0.59
CA TYR A 208 -16.81 -7.01 -1.83
C TYR A 208 -17.62 -8.09 -2.56
N TYR A 209 -17.04 -9.28 -2.73
CA TYR A 209 -17.71 -10.42 -3.35
C TYR A 209 -18.95 -10.86 -2.57
N ALA A 210 -18.87 -10.85 -1.23
CA ALA A 210 -20.02 -11.14 -0.38
C ALA A 210 -21.16 -10.13 -0.60
N ASN A 211 -20.85 -8.83 -0.69
CA ASN A 211 -21.84 -7.79 -0.94
C ASN A 211 -22.50 -7.94 -2.32
N ILE A 212 -21.73 -8.15 -3.38
CA ILE A 212 -22.29 -8.38 -4.73
C ILE A 212 -23.12 -9.67 -4.77
N GLY A 213 -22.66 -10.74 -4.12
CA GLY A 213 -23.41 -11.98 -3.97
C GLY A 213 -24.76 -11.74 -3.29
N MET A 214 -24.78 -10.93 -2.22
CA MET A 214 -26.02 -10.53 -1.53
C MET A 214 -26.94 -9.72 -2.44
N LEU A 215 -26.41 -8.81 -3.27
CA LEU A 215 -27.21 -8.07 -4.25
C LEU A 215 -27.89 -8.98 -5.26
N LYS A 216 -27.16 -9.96 -5.80
CA LYS A 216 -27.72 -10.96 -6.72
C LYS A 216 -28.84 -11.76 -6.07
N VAL A 217 -28.65 -12.19 -4.82
CA VAL A 217 -29.66 -12.95 -4.08
C VAL A 217 -30.90 -12.10 -3.83
N LEU A 218 -30.73 -10.86 -3.36
CA LEU A 218 -31.86 -9.96 -3.09
C LEU A 218 -32.61 -9.59 -4.36
N GLY A 219 -31.89 -9.14 -5.39
CA GLY A 219 -32.50 -8.82 -6.69
C GLY A 219 -33.19 -10.03 -7.32
N GLY A 220 -32.59 -11.21 -7.19
CA GLY A 220 -33.19 -12.46 -7.65
C GLY A 220 -34.43 -12.88 -6.85
N ALA A 221 -34.48 -12.63 -5.54
CA ALA A 221 -35.64 -12.90 -4.72
C ALA A 221 -36.84 -12.01 -5.10
N ILE A 222 -36.59 -10.72 -5.36
CA ILE A 222 -37.62 -9.80 -5.84
C ILE A 222 -38.07 -10.16 -7.25
N ALA A 223 -37.12 -10.42 -8.16
CA ALA A 223 -37.43 -10.84 -9.52
C ALA A 223 -38.26 -12.13 -9.57
N LYS A 224 -38.02 -13.09 -8.65
CA LYS A 224 -38.78 -14.33 -8.53
C LYS A 224 -40.18 -14.15 -7.92
N ARG A 225 -40.40 -13.07 -7.17
CA ARG A 225 -41.72 -12.70 -6.67
C ARG A 225 -42.54 -12.00 -7.76
N ASP A 226 -41.92 -11.13 -8.55
CA ASP A 226 -42.57 -10.35 -9.63
C ASP A 226 -42.70 -11.14 -10.95
N SER A 227 -41.82 -12.11 -11.20
CA SER A 227 -41.74 -12.89 -12.43
C SER A 227 -41.18 -14.29 -12.18
N ASP A 228 -41.17 -15.17 -13.19
CA ASP A 228 -40.75 -16.56 -13.01
C ASP A 228 -39.23 -16.74 -12.83
N THR A 229 -38.38 -15.77 -13.23
CA THR A 229 -36.92 -15.95 -13.25
C THR A 229 -36.14 -14.66 -12.95
N ASN A 230 -34.90 -14.80 -12.44
CA ASN A 230 -33.97 -13.69 -12.21
C ASN A 230 -33.07 -13.34 -13.42
N ILE A 231 -33.26 -14.04 -14.55
CA ILE A 231 -32.39 -13.95 -15.73
C ILE A 231 -32.45 -12.54 -16.36
N HIS A 232 -33.62 -11.88 -16.26
CA HIS A 232 -33.82 -10.50 -16.70
C HIS A 232 -32.77 -9.56 -16.08
N ASN A 233 -32.60 -9.60 -14.76
CA ASN A 233 -31.61 -8.74 -14.07
C ASN A 233 -30.20 -8.99 -14.60
N TYR A 234 -29.87 -10.23 -14.97
CA TYR A 234 -28.55 -10.56 -15.51
C TYR A 234 -28.36 -9.98 -16.92
N ARG A 235 -29.33 -10.16 -17.81
CA ARG A 235 -29.28 -9.62 -19.19
C ARG A 235 -29.24 -8.10 -19.19
N VAL A 236 -30.13 -7.44 -18.45
CA VAL A 236 -30.17 -5.98 -18.32
C VAL A 236 -28.84 -5.45 -17.80
N THR A 237 -28.27 -6.07 -16.76
CA THR A 237 -26.97 -5.67 -16.23
C THR A 237 -25.87 -5.79 -17.28
N ILE A 238 -25.84 -6.87 -18.07
CA ILE A 238 -24.87 -7.03 -19.15
C ILE A 238 -25.06 -5.95 -20.22
N TYR A 239 -26.28 -5.73 -20.71
CA TYR A 239 -26.57 -4.69 -21.70
C TYR A 239 -26.17 -3.29 -21.20
N ALA A 240 -26.48 -2.97 -19.95
CA ALA A 240 -26.14 -1.71 -19.31
C ALA A 240 -24.61 -1.51 -19.20
N ILE A 241 -23.86 -2.52 -18.76
CA ILE A 241 -22.39 -2.48 -18.71
C ILE A 241 -21.82 -2.22 -20.11
N ARG A 242 -22.31 -2.94 -21.12
CA ARG A 242 -21.78 -2.85 -22.50
C ARG A 242 -22.08 -1.50 -23.15
N LEU A 243 -23.26 -0.96 -22.91
CA LEU A 243 -23.59 0.39 -23.34
C LEU A 243 -22.73 1.43 -22.62
N ALA A 244 -22.53 1.29 -21.30
CA ALA A 244 -21.65 2.18 -20.54
C ALA A 244 -20.19 2.13 -21.00
N GLU A 245 -19.68 0.95 -21.34
CA GLU A 245 -18.36 0.75 -21.97
C GLU A 245 -18.27 1.46 -23.32
N ALA A 246 -19.28 1.28 -24.19
CA ALA A 246 -19.30 1.86 -25.53
C ALA A 246 -19.29 3.40 -25.52
N VAL A 247 -19.94 4.01 -24.52
CA VAL A 247 -19.95 5.48 -24.36
C VAL A 247 -18.79 6.03 -23.53
N GLY A 248 -17.85 5.17 -23.11
CA GLY A 248 -16.63 5.57 -22.41
C GLY A 248 -16.85 6.00 -20.95
N LEU A 249 -17.88 5.45 -20.28
CA LEU A 249 -18.17 5.78 -18.89
C LEU A 249 -17.04 5.30 -17.96
N LYS A 250 -16.68 6.12 -16.96
CA LYS A 250 -15.62 5.75 -16.01
C LYS A 250 -16.03 4.55 -15.15
N LYS A 251 -15.05 3.74 -14.72
CA LYS A 251 -15.26 2.51 -13.95
C LYS A 251 -16.11 2.74 -12.68
N GLU A 252 -15.93 3.88 -12.01
CA GLU A 252 -16.65 4.20 -10.78
C GLU A 252 -18.16 4.37 -11.01
N TYR A 253 -18.56 4.91 -12.17
CA TYR A 253 -19.99 5.03 -12.52
C TYR A 253 -20.57 3.69 -12.96
N ILE A 254 -19.80 2.86 -13.67
CA ILE A 254 -20.22 1.51 -14.06
C ILE A 254 -20.44 0.64 -12.82
N ALA A 255 -19.60 0.78 -11.79
CA ALA A 255 -19.81 0.14 -10.49
C ALA A 255 -21.18 0.47 -9.87
N GLY A 256 -21.57 1.75 -9.86
CA GLY A 256 -22.89 2.19 -9.42
C GLY A 256 -24.03 1.65 -10.30
N LEU A 257 -23.83 1.66 -11.62
CA LEU A 257 -24.78 1.12 -12.59
C LEU A 257 -25.06 -0.37 -12.37
N ILE A 258 -24.03 -1.17 -12.07
CA ILE A 258 -24.19 -2.61 -11.81
C ILE A 258 -25.03 -2.82 -10.54
N LYS A 259 -24.69 -2.13 -9.45
CA LYS A 259 -25.45 -2.23 -8.19
C LYS A 259 -26.90 -1.79 -8.39
N GLY A 260 -27.08 -0.68 -9.09
CA GLY A 260 -28.39 -0.15 -9.48
C GLY A 260 -29.20 -1.12 -10.32
N SER A 261 -28.57 -1.78 -11.29
CA SER A 261 -29.24 -2.76 -12.16
C SER A 261 -29.79 -3.94 -11.38
N PHE A 262 -29.09 -4.43 -10.35
CA PHE A 262 -29.62 -5.50 -9.50
C PHE A 262 -30.75 -5.07 -8.56
N LEU A 263 -30.81 -3.79 -8.22
CA LEU A 263 -31.68 -3.26 -7.17
C LEU A 263 -32.76 -2.31 -7.67
N HIS A 264 -32.85 -2.03 -8.97
CA HIS A 264 -33.78 -1.05 -9.54
C HIS A 264 -35.22 -1.26 -9.05
N ASP A 265 -35.62 -2.53 -8.97
CA ASP A 265 -36.95 -2.98 -8.55
C ASP A 265 -37.05 -3.41 -7.09
N VAL A 266 -36.01 -3.23 -6.25
CA VAL A 266 -35.99 -3.76 -4.87
C VAL A 266 -37.17 -3.27 -4.02
N GLY A 267 -37.67 -2.07 -4.30
CA GLY A 267 -38.83 -1.50 -3.60
C GLY A 267 -40.16 -2.17 -3.91
N LYS A 268 -40.24 -3.03 -4.94
CA LYS A 268 -41.41 -3.88 -5.19
C LYS A 268 -41.72 -4.79 -3.99
N ILE A 269 -40.77 -4.99 -3.08
CA ILE A 269 -41.00 -5.69 -1.82
C ILE A 269 -42.16 -5.09 -1.00
N ALA A 270 -42.37 -3.77 -1.08
CA ALA A 270 -43.41 -3.06 -0.35
C ALA A 270 -44.77 -3.02 -1.07
N ILE A 271 -44.85 -3.50 -2.31
CA ILE A 271 -46.09 -3.51 -3.11
C ILE A 271 -46.90 -4.76 -2.75
N SER A 272 -48.22 -4.60 -2.55
CA SER A 272 -49.13 -5.72 -2.28
C SER A 272 -49.19 -6.69 -3.46
N ASP A 273 -49.26 -8.00 -3.19
CA ASP A 273 -49.41 -9.03 -4.22
C ASP A 273 -50.68 -8.84 -5.06
N LEU A 274 -51.75 -8.26 -4.49
CA LEU A 274 -52.98 -7.94 -5.23
C LEU A 274 -52.75 -6.93 -6.36
N ILE A 275 -51.74 -6.08 -6.23
CA ILE A 275 -51.36 -5.08 -7.23
C ILE A 275 -50.22 -5.64 -8.10
N LEU A 276 -49.20 -6.22 -7.47
CA LEU A 276 -48.00 -6.73 -8.15
C LEU A 276 -48.33 -7.87 -9.13
N LEU A 277 -49.18 -8.81 -8.72
CA LEU A 277 -49.53 -10.02 -9.49
C LEU A 277 -50.88 -9.91 -10.19
N LYS A 278 -51.46 -8.71 -10.29
CA LYS A 278 -52.79 -8.51 -10.88
C LYS A 278 -52.80 -8.95 -12.35
N PRO A 279 -53.66 -9.91 -12.76
CA PRO A 279 -53.78 -10.28 -14.16
C PRO A 279 -54.59 -9.22 -14.91
N GLY A 280 -53.89 -8.26 -15.54
CA GLY A 280 -54.52 -7.22 -16.38
C GLY A 280 -53.94 -5.83 -16.18
N LYS A 281 -54.67 -4.81 -16.64
CA LYS A 281 -54.27 -3.41 -16.44
C LYS A 281 -54.55 -2.97 -15.00
N LEU A 282 -53.61 -2.24 -14.42
CA LEU A 282 -53.80 -1.56 -13.14
C LEU A 282 -54.76 -0.36 -13.32
N THR A 283 -55.58 -0.08 -12.31
CA THR A 283 -56.32 1.19 -12.20
C THR A 283 -55.35 2.34 -11.94
N GLU A 284 -55.81 3.58 -12.05
CA GLU A 284 -54.96 4.74 -11.76
C GLU A 284 -54.44 4.75 -10.31
N GLU A 285 -55.26 4.33 -9.35
CA GLU A 285 -54.90 4.20 -7.94
C GLU A 285 -53.88 3.08 -7.70
N GLU A 286 -54.10 1.90 -8.31
CA GLU A 286 -53.16 0.78 -8.25
C GLU A 286 -51.82 1.14 -8.92
N MET A 287 -51.86 1.87 -10.03
CA MET A 287 -50.66 2.37 -10.70
C MET A 287 -49.94 3.42 -9.84
N SER A 288 -50.67 4.32 -9.17
CA SER A 288 -50.07 5.25 -8.20
C SER A 288 -49.37 4.51 -7.08
N THR A 289 -49.95 3.42 -6.59
CA THR A 289 -49.31 2.54 -5.59
C THR A 289 -48.11 1.82 -6.18
N MET A 290 -48.20 1.26 -7.39
CA MET A 290 -47.07 0.60 -8.05
C MET A 290 -45.86 1.53 -8.19
N LYS A 291 -46.07 2.81 -8.54
CA LYS A 291 -44.99 3.80 -8.68
C LYS A 291 -44.22 4.04 -7.38
N THR A 292 -44.79 3.78 -6.20
CA THR A 292 -44.08 3.98 -4.93
C THR A 292 -42.93 2.99 -4.72
N HIS A 293 -42.80 1.94 -5.54
CA HIS A 293 -41.63 1.05 -5.49
C HIS A 293 -40.32 1.81 -5.69
N VAL A 294 -40.34 2.92 -6.43
CA VAL A 294 -39.17 3.79 -6.60
C VAL A 294 -38.78 4.40 -5.26
N HIS A 295 -39.73 5.01 -4.56
CA HIS A 295 -39.52 5.59 -3.23
C HIS A 295 -39.05 4.55 -2.22
N HIS A 296 -39.72 3.40 -2.14
CA HIS A 296 -39.32 2.30 -1.27
C HIS A 296 -37.94 1.75 -1.61
N GLY A 297 -37.60 1.65 -2.89
CA GLY A 297 -36.29 1.20 -3.35
C GLY A 297 -35.19 2.17 -2.90
N VAL A 298 -35.40 3.47 -3.09
CA VAL A 298 -34.49 4.53 -2.65
C VAL A 298 -34.29 4.51 -1.13
N ASP A 299 -35.37 4.32 -0.37
CA ASP A 299 -35.31 4.17 1.07
C ASP A 299 -34.45 2.97 1.47
N ILE A 300 -34.73 1.78 0.92
CA ILE A 300 -33.96 0.54 1.18
C ILE A 300 -32.46 0.73 0.89
N VAL A 301 -32.10 1.24 -0.29
CA VAL A 301 -30.67 1.40 -0.65
C VAL A 301 -29.99 2.52 0.12
N GLY A 302 -30.74 3.52 0.58
CA GLY A 302 -30.25 4.66 1.36
C GLY A 302 -29.68 4.27 2.73
N HIS A 303 -30.10 3.14 3.29
CA HIS A 303 -29.66 2.65 4.60
C HIS A 303 -28.24 2.07 4.62
N TYR A 304 -27.64 1.77 3.46
CA TYR A 304 -26.30 1.19 3.39
C TYR A 304 -25.36 2.03 2.52
N GLY A 305 -24.34 2.63 3.14
CA GLY A 305 -23.44 3.60 2.49
C GLY A 305 -22.73 3.09 1.22
N TRP A 306 -22.51 1.77 1.11
CA TRP A 306 -21.90 1.15 -0.08
C TRP A 306 -22.83 1.11 -1.30
N LEU A 307 -24.13 1.36 -1.13
CA LEU A 307 -25.15 1.40 -2.19
C LEU A 307 -25.54 2.81 -2.62
N LYS A 308 -24.91 3.86 -2.08
CA LYS A 308 -25.23 5.25 -2.44
C LYS A 308 -25.13 5.50 -3.95
N ASP A 309 -24.18 4.85 -4.62
CA ASP A 309 -23.95 4.93 -6.07
C ASP A 309 -24.96 4.12 -6.91
N ALA A 310 -25.79 3.28 -6.28
CA ALA A 310 -26.91 2.58 -6.92
C ALA A 310 -28.18 3.46 -6.98
N ALA A 311 -28.28 4.45 -6.10
CA ALA A 311 -29.50 5.22 -5.87
C ALA A 311 -30.02 5.94 -7.11
N ASP A 312 -29.13 6.41 -7.99
CA ASP A 312 -29.52 7.09 -9.22
C ASP A 312 -30.33 6.18 -10.15
N VAL A 313 -29.91 4.92 -10.31
CA VAL A 313 -30.65 3.95 -11.14
C VAL A 313 -31.99 3.64 -10.47
N VAL A 314 -31.98 3.29 -9.19
CA VAL A 314 -33.20 2.93 -8.44
C VAL A 314 -34.22 4.06 -8.49
N ARG A 315 -33.79 5.30 -8.31
CA ARG A 315 -34.69 6.47 -8.27
C ARG A 315 -35.24 6.87 -9.64
N TYR A 316 -34.42 6.80 -10.69
CA TYR A 316 -34.72 7.47 -11.96
C TYR A 316 -34.87 6.52 -13.15
N HIS A 317 -34.87 5.20 -12.95
CA HIS A 317 -34.99 4.23 -14.06
C HIS A 317 -36.31 4.31 -14.85
N HIS A 318 -37.34 4.97 -14.29
CA HIS A 318 -38.61 5.24 -14.97
C HIS A 318 -38.75 6.69 -15.47
N GLU A 319 -37.70 7.51 -15.34
CA GLU A 319 -37.67 8.82 -15.98
C GLU A 319 -37.54 8.69 -17.50
N LYS A 320 -38.16 9.62 -18.23
CA LYS A 320 -38.12 9.66 -19.69
C LYS A 320 -37.40 10.91 -20.15
N PHE A 321 -36.61 10.82 -21.21
CA PHE A 321 -35.80 11.92 -21.70
C PHE A 321 -36.60 13.20 -22.01
N ASP A 322 -37.88 13.08 -22.35
CA ASP A 322 -38.80 14.19 -22.59
C ASP A 322 -39.45 14.80 -21.33
N GLY A 323 -39.26 14.21 -20.16
CA GLY A 323 -39.84 14.65 -18.88
C GLY A 323 -41.20 14.02 -18.52
N ARG A 324 -41.74 13.11 -19.34
CA ARG A 324 -43.03 12.43 -19.07
C ARG A 324 -42.89 11.15 -18.22
N GLY A 325 -41.72 10.94 -17.62
CA GLY A 325 -41.44 9.82 -16.73
C GLY A 325 -41.91 10.05 -15.31
N TYR A 326 -41.47 9.18 -14.41
CA TYR A 326 -41.76 9.27 -12.98
C TYR A 326 -40.54 8.79 -12.17
N GLU A 327 -40.41 9.15 -10.89
CA GLU A 327 -41.35 9.90 -10.04
C GLU A 327 -41.23 11.43 -10.13
N THR A 328 -40.08 11.97 -10.55
CA THR A 328 -39.74 13.40 -10.40
C THR A 328 -40.07 14.22 -11.65
N GLY A 329 -40.13 13.57 -12.82
CA GLY A 329 -40.37 14.24 -14.10
C GLY A 329 -39.13 14.97 -14.64
N LEU A 330 -37.95 14.42 -14.38
CA LEU A 330 -36.69 14.98 -14.87
C LEU A 330 -36.62 14.90 -16.40
N LYS A 331 -35.98 15.90 -17.02
CA LYS A 331 -35.90 16.01 -18.48
C LYS A 331 -34.45 16.02 -18.96
N GLY A 332 -34.20 15.35 -20.07
CA GLY A 332 -32.92 15.39 -20.76
C GLY A 332 -31.75 14.91 -19.89
N HIS A 333 -30.74 15.76 -19.78
CA HIS A 333 -29.51 15.44 -19.05
C HIS A 333 -29.58 15.66 -17.54
N ASP A 334 -30.70 16.19 -17.02
CA ASP A 334 -30.95 16.23 -15.57
C ASP A 334 -31.16 14.82 -15.00
N ILE A 335 -31.58 13.87 -15.85
CA ILE A 335 -31.63 12.45 -15.52
C ILE A 335 -30.17 11.94 -15.41
N PRO A 336 -29.78 11.32 -14.28
CA PRO A 336 -28.44 10.76 -14.15
C PRO A 336 -28.09 9.77 -15.27
N ILE A 337 -26.84 9.82 -15.73
CA ILE A 337 -26.39 9.01 -16.88
C ILE A 337 -26.60 7.50 -16.65
N ASN A 338 -26.39 7.03 -15.42
CA ASN A 338 -26.61 5.63 -15.07
C ASN A 338 -28.08 5.20 -15.26
N ALA A 339 -29.04 6.06 -14.89
CA ALA A 339 -30.45 5.78 -15.09
C ALA A 339 -30.84 5.80 -16.57
N ARG A 340 -30.31 6.76 -17.35
CA ARG A 340 -30.52 6.81 -18.82
C ARG A 340 -29.99 5.57 -19.53
N ILE A 341 -28.80 5.08 -19.15
CA ILE A 341 -28.22 3.84 -19.68
C ILE A 341 -29.08 2.64 -19.29
N PHE A 342 -29.46 2.55 -18.02
CA PHE A 342 -30.28 1.46 -17.52
C PHE A 342 -31.63 1.38 -18.24
N ALA A 343 -32.32 2.51 -18.44
CA ALA A 343 -33.62 2.53 -19.12
C ALA A 343 -33.57 1.96 -20.54
N VAL A 344 -32.48 2.22 -21.30
CA VAL A 344 -32.28 1.62 -22.63
C VAL A 344 -32.14 0.10 -22.51
N ALA A 345 -31.30 -0.37 -21.58
CA ALA A 345 -31.03 -1.79 -21.37
C ALA A 345 -32.27 -2.56 -20.89
N ASP A 346 -33.04 -1.98 -19.96
CA ASP A 346 -34.24 -2.57 -19.40
C ASP A 346 -35.36 -2.71 -20.44
N VAL A 347 -35.64 -1.64 -21.19
CA VAL A 347 -36.65 -1.69 -22.25
C VAL A 347 -36.24 -2.62 -23.38
N PHE A 348 -34.96 -2.64 -23.77
CA PHE A 348 -34.47 -3.59 -24.77
C PHE A 348 -34.73 -5.04 -24.33
N ASP A 349 -34.33 -5.41 -23.11
CA ASP A 349 -34.57 -6.76 -22.59
C ASP A 349 -36.06 -7.09 -22.51
N ALA A 350 -36.90 -6.13 -22.11
CA ALA A 350 -38.35 -6.29 -22.07
C ALA A 350 -38.99 -6.48 -23.45
N LEU A 351 -38.39 -5.95 -24.51
CA LEU A 351 -38.86 -6.13 -25.88
C LEU A 351 -38.43 -7.47 -26.47
N THR A 352 -37.21 -7.93 -26.14
CA THR A 352 -36.59 -9.12 -26.75
C THR A 352 -36.70 -10.40 -25.91
N SER A 353 -37.24 -10.31 -24.69
CA SER A 353 -37.41 -11.47 -23.81
C SER A 353 -38.85 -11.93 -23.73
N ARG A 354 -39.04 -13.25 -23.60
CA ARG A 354 -40.35 -13.84 -23.39
C ARG A 354 -40.90 -13.43 -22.02
N ARG A 355 -42.16 -13.00 -21.99
CA ARG A 355 -42.92 -12.72 -20.75
C ARG A 355 -44.25 -13.49 -20.77
N PRO A 356 -44.89 -13.77 -19.62
CA PRO A 356 -46.14 -14.55 -19.56
C PRO A 356 -47.25 -14.03 -20.49
N TYR A 357 -47.27 -12.74 -20.77
CA TYR A 357 -48.30 -12.07 -21.57
C TYR A 357 -47.82 -11.63 -22.97
N LYS A 358 -46.58 -11.92 -23.36
CA LYS A 358 -45.98 -11.38 -24.58
C LYS A 358 -44.83 -12.24 -25.09
N GLU A 359 -44.95 -12.67 -26.35
CA GLU A 359 -43.83 -13.29 -27.09
C GLU A 359 -42.76 -12.24 -27.45
N PRO A 360 -41.47 -12.62 -27.44
CA PRO A 360 -40.37 -11.69 -27.71
C PRO A 360 -40.47 -11.13 -29.12
N PHE A 361 -40.19 -9.83 -29.27
CA PHE A 361 -40.03 -9.23 -30.59
C PHE A 361 -38.70 -9.65 -31.23
N THR A 362 -38.65 -9.60 -32.57
CA THR A 362 -37.38 -9.72 -33.29
C THR A 362 -36.46 -8.56 -32.94
N LEU A 363 -35.16 -8.75 -33.10
CA LEU A 363 -34.15 -7.71 -32.87
C LEU A 363 -34.46 -6.44 -33.67
N GLU A 364 -34.83 -6.60 -34.94
CA GLU A 364 -35.15 -5.49 -35.85
C GLU A 364 -36.36 -4.71 -35.34
N THR A 365 -37.38 -5.42 -34.85
CA THR A 365 -38.59 -4.80 -34.30
C THR A 365 -38.28 -4.07 -32.99
N ALA A 366 -37.50 -4.69 -32.09
CA ALA A 366 -37.09 -4.07 -30.84
C ALA A 366 -36.26 -2.79 -31.08
N MET A 367 -35.28 -2.86 -31.98
CA MET A 367 -34.44 -1.71 -32.34
C MET A 367 -35.24 -0.60 -33.03
N ARG A 368 -36.21 -0.94 -33.89
CA ARG A 368 -37.11 0.05 -34.49
C ARG A 368 -37.91 0.80 -33.42
N ILE A 369 -38.48 0.09 -32.44
CA ILE A 369 -39.23 0.70 -31.33
C ILE A 369 -38.34 1.64 -30.50
N LEU A 370 -37.10 1.22 -30.20
CA LEU A 370 -36.14 2.06 -29.49
C LEU A 370 -35.78 3.32 -30.28
N MET A 371 -35.55 3.19 -31.59
CA MET A 371 -35.25 4.30 -32.49
C MET A 371 -36.42 5.29 -32.65
N GLU A 372 -37.65 4.79 -32.76
CA GLU A 372 -38.86 5.63 -32.77
C GLU A 372 -39.04 6.42 -31.47
N SER A 373 -38.49 5.90 -30.36
CA SER A 373 -38.52 6.53 -29.03
C SER A 373 -37.29 7.40 -28.73
N ARG A 374 -36.39 7.59 -29.71
CA ARG A 374 -35.17 8.42 -29.59
C ARG A 374 -35.54 9.88 -29.33
N GLY A 375 -34.98 10.48 -28.29
CA GLY A 375 -35.24 11.87 -27.89
C GLY A 375 -36.56 12.10 -27.15
N SER A 376 -37.44 11.08 -27.08
CA SER A 376 -38.64 11.11 -26.23
C SER A 376 -38.46 10.27 -24.98
N HIS A 377 -38.44 8.94 -25.11
CA HIS A 377 -38.17 8.05 -23.99
C HIS A 377 -36.68 8.04 -23.65
N PHE A 378 -35.83 7.95 -24.67
CA PHE A 378 -34.41 7.67 -24.49
C PHE A 378 -33.52 8.83 -24.92
N ASP A 379 -32.34 8.92 -24.29
CA ASP A 379 -31.28 9.82 -24.72
C ASP A 379 -30.83 9.49 -26.15
N PRO A 380 -30.87 10.45 -27.09
CA PRO A 380 -30.44 10.24 -28.46
C PRO A 380 -29.02 9.65 -28.59
N THR A 381 -28.09 10.12 -27.75
CA THR A 381 -26.69 9.70 -27.80
C THR A 381 -26.50 8.25 -27.38
N LEU A 382 -27.30 7.78 -26.42
CA LEU A 382 -27.25 6.41 -25.93
C LEU A 382 -27.91 5.43 -26.90
N ILE A 383 -29.01 5.81 -27.54
CA ILE A 383 -29.64 4.99 -28.57
C ILE A 383 -28.71 4.81 -29.78
N ASP A 384 -28.06 5.88 -30.23
CA ASP A 384 -27.13 5.81 -31.35
C ASP A 384 -25.94 4.89 -31.03
N ALA A 385 -25.38 5.01 -29.81
CA ALA A 385 -24.33 4.12 -29.34
C ALA A 385 -24.81 2.66 -29.19
N PHE A 386 -26.01 2.45 -28.64
CA PHE A 386 -26.57 1.11 -28.45
C PHE A 386 -26.82 0.41 -29.78
N ALA A 387 -27.26 1.14 -30.80
CA ALA A 387 -27.49 0.58 -32.14
C ALA A 387 -26.23 -0.03 -32.75
N GLY A 388 -25.06 0.54 -32.48
CA GLY A 388 -23.77 0.01 -32.96
C GLY A 388 -23.34 -1.29 -32.28
N ILE A 389 -23.94 -1.67 -31.15
CA ILE A 389 -23.57 -2.87 -30.38
C ILE A 389 -24.71 -3.89 -30.22
N ALA A 390 -25.97 -3.48 -30.45
CA ALA A 390 -27.16 -4.25 -30.11
C ALA A 390 -27.22 -5.64 -30.76
N GLU A 391 -26.86 -5.75 -32.06
CA GLU A 391 -26.88 -7.02 -32.80
C GLU A 391 -25.93 -8.05 -32.16
N SER A 392 -24.64 -7.70 -32.04
CA SER A 392 -23.64 -8.56 -31.41
C SER A 392 -24.00 -8.94 -29.98
N LEU A 393 -24.62 -8.03 -29.21
CA LEU A 393 -25.04 -8.29 -27.84
C LEU A 393 -26.24 -9.24 -27.81
N TYR A 394 -27.22 -9.04 -28.69
CA TYR A 394 -28.39 -9.87 -28.78
C TYR A 394 -28.03 -11.30 -29.17
N GLU A 395 -27.22 -11.49 -30.22
CA GLU A 395 -26.71 -12.81 -30.62
C GLU A 395 -25.91 -13.49 -29.50
N GLY A 396 -25.13 -12.70 -28.77
CA GLY A 396 -24.33 -13.20 -27.66
C GLY A 396 -25.14 -13.62 -26.44
N ILE A 397 -26.38 -13.15 -26.26
CA ILE A 397 -27.15 -13.31 -25.01
C ILE A 397 -28.46 -14.07 -25.22
N SER A 398 -29.08 -13.96 -26.39
CA SER A 398 -30.34 -14.61 -26.71
C SER A 398 -30.17 -16.13 -26.81
N GLY A 399 -31.06 -16.88 -26.15
CA GLY A 399 -31.04 -18.34 -26.15
C GLY A 399 -29.86 -18.99 -25.40
N VAL A 400 -29.08 -18.21 -24.66
CA VAL A 400 -27.97 -18.71 -23.84
C VAL A 400 -28.49 -19.33 -22.55
N ASP A 401 -27.89 -20.46 -22.14
CA ASP A 401 -28.16 -21.10 -20.85
C ASP A 401 -27.91 -20.16 -19.66
N ASP A 402 -28.81 -20.18 -18.68
CA ASP A 402 -28.80 -19.27 -17.51
C ASP A 402 -27.46 -19.27 -16.78
N LYS A 403 -26.83 -20.44 -16.65
CA LYS A 403 -25.56 -20.59 -15.95
C LYS A 403 -24.40 -19.99 -16.74
N LEU A 404 -24.45 -20.10 -18.07
CA LEU A 404 -23.49 -19.45 -18.95
C LEU A 404 -23.63 -17.93 -18.88
N LEU A 405 -24.87 -17.42 -18.83
CA LEU A 405 -25.14 -15.99 -18.66
C LEU A 405 -24.63 -15.46 -17.31
N GLU A 406 -24.89 -16.20 -16.22
CA GLU A 406 -24.40 -15.87 -14.90
C GLU A 406 -22.85 -15.81 -14.85
N ASN A 407 -22.18 -16.81 -15.44
CA ASN A 407 -20.71 -16.83 -15.54
C ASN A 407 -20.16 -15.63 -16.33
N ARG A 408 -20.81 -15.27 -17.43
CA ARG A 408 -20.43 -14.08 -18.22
C ARG A 408 -20.58 -12.80 -17.41
N LEU A 409 -21.68 -12.65 -16.70
CA LEU A 409 -21.92 -11.52 -15.81
C LEU A 409 -20.88 -11.45 -14.69
N ASP A 410 -20.53 -12.58 -14.07
CA ASP A 410 -19.46 -12.64 -13.07
C ASP A 410 -18.12 -12.16 -13.61
N GLY A 411 -17.78 -12.58 -14.84
CA GLY A 411 -16.58 -12.11 -15.53
C GLY A 411 -16.57 -10.59 -15.75
N LEU A 412 -17.73 -9.98 -16.04
CA LEU A 412 -17.85 -8.53 -16.18
C LEU A 412 -17.73 -7.80 -14.84
N ILE A 413 -18.46 -8.28 -13.83
CA ILE A 413 -18.44 -7.76 -12.44
C ILE A 413 -17.00 -7.73 -11.92
N ASP A 414 -16.23 -8.80 -12.10
CA ASP A 414 -14.83 -8.87 -11.70
C ASP A 414 -13.99 -7.70 -12.25
N ARG A 415 -14.25 -7.21 -13.46
CA ARG A 415 -13.46 -6.12 -14.07
C ARG A 415 -13.65 -4.77 -13.38
N TYR A 416 -14.80 -4.57 -12.77
CA TYR A 416 -15.17 -3.31 -12.11
C TYR A 416 -14.92 -3.33 -10.61
N PHE A 417 -14.77 -4.53 -10.05
CA PHE A 417 -14.77 -4.72 -8.60
C PHE A 417 -13.56 -5.47 -8.06
N SER A 418 -12.73 -6.08 -8.93
CA SER A 418 -11.47 -6.66 -8.49
C SER A 418 -10.52 -5.56 -8.00
N THR A 419 -10.06 -5.71 -6.75
CA THR A 419 -8.91 -4.95 -6.27
C THR A 419 -7.70 -5.43 -7.07
N GLY A 420 -6.86 -4.50 -7.57
CA GLY A 420 -5.74 -4.78 -8.51
C GLY A 420 -4.70 -5.84 -8.10
N LEU A 421 -4.88 -6.54 -6.97
CA LEU A 421 -4.13 -7.74 -6.62
C LEU A 421 -4.56 -8.99 -7.38
N GLN A 422 -5.83 -9.16 -7.76
CA GLN A 422 -6.22 -10.25 -8.67
C GLN A 422 -5.60 -10.07 -10.06
N GLU A 423 -5.50 -8.83 -10.53
CA GLU A 423 -4.73 -8.47 -11.74
C GLU A 423 -3.25 -8.86 -11.61
N SER A 424 -2.63 -8.60 -10.45
CA SER A 424 -1.24 -8.99 -10.20
C SER A 424 -1.03 -10.50 -10.11
N ALA A 425 -2.00 -11.24 -9.56
CA ALA A 425 -1.96 -12.71 -9.53
C ALA A 425 -2.14 -13.30 -10.94
N ARG A 426 -2.99 -12.69 -11.78
CA ARG A 426 -3.14 -13.03 -13.20
C ARG A 426 -1.85 -12.73 -14.00
N LEU A 427 -1.18 -11.59 -13.76
CA LEU A 427 0.11 -11.22 -14.36
C LEU A 427 1.26 -12.15 -13.96
N ASN A 428 1.35 -12.51 -12.68
CA ASN A 428 2.38 -13.45 -12.19
C ASN A 428 2.22 -14.84 -12.82
N CYS A 429 0.98 -15.29 -13.08
CA CYS A 429 0.71 -16.54 -13.78
C CYS A 429 1.21 -16.50 -15.24
N TRP A 430 1.15 -15.31 -15.88
CA TRP A 430 1.59 -15.10 -17.25
C TRP A 430 3.12 -15.04 -17.40
N GLU A 431 3.83 -14.43 -16.46
CA GLU A 431 5.30 -14.45 -16.42
C GLU A 431 5.87 -15.85 -16.15
N PHE A 432 5.22 -16.63 -15.27
CA PHE A 432 5.61 -18.02 -15.01
C PHE A 432 5.47 -18.90 -16.26
N MET A 433 4.43 -18.68 -17.08
CA MET A 433 4.29 -19.36 -18.37
C MET A 433 5.31 -18.92 -19.43
N LYS A 434 5.85 -17.70 -19.36
CA LYS A 434 6.96 -17.26 -20.23
C LYS A 434 8.30 -17.91 -19.85
N CYS A 435 8.52 -18.17 -18.57
CA CYS A 435 9.78 -18.75 -18.05
C CYS A 435 9.96 -20.25 -18.41
N GLY A 436 8.86 -20.97 -18.71
CA GLY A 436 8.90 -22.38 -19.09
C GLY A 436 9.36 -22.67 -20.52
N ARG A 437 9.90 -21.70 -21.26
CA ARG A 437 10.17 -21.81 -22.70
C ARG A 437 11.53 -22.43 -23.07
N GLU A 438 12.37 -22.77 -22.10
CA GLU A 438 13.73 -23.30 -22.36
C GLU A 438 14.08 -24.63 -21.67
N ILE A 439 13.10 -25.36 -21.11
CA ILE A 439 13.37 -26.73 -20.62
C ILE A 439 12.93 -27.74 -21.68
N GLY A 440 13.89 -28.12 -22.53
CA GLY A 440 13.91 -29.39 -23.26
C GLY A 440 13.03 -29.47 -24.52
N GLY A 441 13.49 -28.88 -25.62
CA GLY A 441 13.39 -29.40 -27.01
C GLY A 441 12.04 -29.78 -27.63
N ALA A 442 10.92 -29.74 -26.91
CA ALA A 442 9.60 -30.08 -27.43
C ALA A 442 8.86 -28.81 -27.87
N LYS A 443 8.50 -28.74 -29.15
CA LYS A 443 7.60 -27.69 -29.67
C LYS A 443 6.27 -27.76 -28.91
N VAL A 444 6.02 -26.77 -28.06
CA VAL A 444 4.71 -26.51 -27.47
C VAL A 444 3.80 -26.05 -28.59
N GLN A 445 2.85 -26.88 -29.02
CA GLN A 445 1.71 -26.39 -29.81
C GLN A 445 0.84 -25.53 -28.90
N GLU A 446 0.65 -24.26 -29.29
CA GLU A 446 -0.38 -23.40 -28.69
C GLU A 446 -1.75 -24.01 -28.98
N LEU A 447 -2.31 -24.74 -28.02
CA LEU A 447 -3.75 -24.93 -27.98
C LEU A 447 -4.36 -23.61 -27.54
N GLY A 448 -4.98 -22.95 -28.52
CA GLY A 448 -5.72 -21.71 -28.35
C GLY A 448 -6.91 -21.84 -27.39
N VAL A 449 -7.63 -20.72 -27.28
CA VAL A 449 -8.76 -20.47 -26.36
C VAL A 449 -9.72 -21.65 -26.29
N CYS A 450 -10.17 -22.01 -25.07
CA CYS A 450 -11.15 -23.07 -24.85
C CYS A 450 -12.39 -22.83 -25.74
N PRO A 451 -12.76 -23.76 -26.64
CA PRO A 451 -13.86 -23.57 -27.58
C PRO A 451 -15.22 -23.29 -26.91
N ALA A 452 -15.37 -23.64 -25.63
CA ALA A 452 -16.59 -23.40 -24.87
C ALA A 452 -16.68 -21.98 -24.26
N TYR A 453 -15.57 -21.24 -24.14
CA TYR A 453 -15.54 -19.91 -23.51
C TYR A 453 -14.49 -18.99 -24.17
N PRO A 454 -14.83 -18.34 -25.30
CA PRO A 454 -13.92 -17.45 -26.03
C PRO A 454 -13.50 -16.20 -25.24
N ASP A 455 -14.38 -15.72 -24.35
CA ASP A 455 -14.19 -14.48 -23.59
C ASP A 455 -13.51 -14.67 -22.22
N HIS A 456 -13.26 -15.91 -21.80
CA HIS A 456 -12.49 -16.18 -20.59
C HIS A 456 -10.99 -16.08 -20.91
N GLY A 457 -10.36 -14.99 -20.48
CA GLY A 457 -8.90 -14.87 -20.49
C GLY A 457 -8.24 -16.10 -19.83
N LYS A 458 -7.55 -16.90 -20.66
CA LYS A 458 -6.61 -18.00 -20.37
C LYS A 458 -6.75 -18.65 -18.97
N HIS A 459 -7.75 -19.52 -18.83
CA HIS A 459 -7.79 -20.49 -17.73
C HIS A 459 -8.20 -21.88 -18.22
N CYS A 460 -7.23 -22.67 -18.71
CA CYS A 460 -7.32 -24.13 -18.73
C CYS A 460 -5.94 -24.75 -18.43
N ALA A 461 -5.96 -25.89 -17.74
CA ALA A 461 -4.79 -26.58 -17.21
C ALA A 461 -3.80 -27.05 -18.30
N ARG A 462 -2.54 -27.24 -17.90
CA ARG A 462 -1.49 -27.86 -18.72
C ARG A 462 -1.63 -29.39 -18.67
N ILE A 463 -2.01 -30.02 -19.78
CA ILE A 463 -1.83 -31.46 -19.97
C ILE A 463 -0.44 -31.63 -20.57
N VAL A 464 0.46 -32.32 -19.87
CA VAL A 464 1.73 -32.78 -20.45
C VAL A 464 1.55 -34.26 -20.77
N GLY A 465 1.50 -34.60 -22.04
CA GLY A 465 1.55 -35.97 -22.54
C GLY A 465 2.60 -36.06 -23.64
N THR A 466 3.33 -37.16 -23.70
CA THR A 466 4.26 -37.44 -24.79
C THR A 466 3.48 -38.09 -25.93
N LEU A 467 3.52 -37.51 -27.12
CA LEU A 467 2.91 -38.09 -28.33
C LEU A 467 3.86 -39.17 -28.89
N CYS A 468 3.40 -40.41 -28.99
CA CYS A 468 3.99 -41.43 -29.85
C CYS A 468 2.88 -41.94 -30.78
N ASN A 469 3.07 -41.83 -32.10
CA ASN A 469 2.12 -42.26 -33.14
C ASN A 469 0.68 -41.73 -33.02
N GLY A 470 0.50 -40.49 -32.53
CA GLY A 470 -0.80 -39.81 -32.60
C GLY A 470 -1.78 -40.14 -31.48
N GLU A 471 -1.42 -40.99 -30.51
CA GLU A 471 -2.22 -41.23 -29.30
C GLU A 471 -1.52 -40.74 -28.02
N VAL A 472 -2.31 -40.21 -27.09
CA VAL A 472 -1.83 -39.69 -25.80
C VAL A 472 -1.75 -40.85 -24.81
N GLN A 473 -0.55 -41.34 -24.54
CA GLN A 473 -0.32 -42.31 -23.45
C GLN A 473 0.15 -41.61 -22.17
N GLY A 474 -0.67 -41.72 -21.12
CA GLY A 474 -0.33 -41.31 -19.75
C GLY A 474 -0.61 -39.83 -19.44
N SER A 475 -1.57 -39.57 -18.54
CA SER A 475 -1.86 -38.23 -18.02
C SER A 475 -1.29 -38.08 -16.62
N PHE A 476 -0.31 -37.18 -16.41
CA PHE A 476 0.04 -36.69 -15.07
C PHE A 476 -0.33 -35.22 -14.93
N ALA A 477 -1.31 -34.93 -14.07
CA ALA A 477 -1.65 -33.56 -13.67
C ALA A 477 -0.67 -33.09 -12.57
N LEU A 478 0.25 -32.19 -12.91
CA LEU A 478 1.10 -31.54 -11.90
C LEU A 478 0.31 -30.45 -11.17
N LYS A 479 0.07 -30.70 -9.89
CA LYS A 479 -0.73 -29.89 -8.97
C LYS A 479 0.02 -28.61 -8.57
N PHE A 480 -0.20 -27.52 -9.30
CA PHE A 480 0.17 -26.18 -8.81
C PHE A 480 -1.05 -25.49 -8.17
N GLY A 481 -1.01 -25.32 -6.85
CA GLY A 481 -1.77 -24.31 -6.10
C GLY A 481 -3.30 -24.27 -6.25
N THR A 482 -4.00 -24.78 -5.23
CA THR A 482 -5.40 -24.50 -4.83
C THR A 482 -6.32 -23.77 -5.82
N CYS A 483 -6.78 -24.46 -6.88
CA CYS A 483 -7.98 -24.07 -7.63
C CYS A 483 -9.16 -24.97 -7.21
N TRP A 484 -9.77 -24.68 -6.07
CA TRP A 484 -10.92 -25.44 -5.53
C TRP A 484 -12.29 -24.90 -6.01
N LYS A 485 -12.32 -23.88 -6.88
CA LYS A 485 -13.55 -23.23 -7.36
C LYS A 485 -13.94 -23.58 -8.81
N CYS A 486 -13.22 -24.48 -9.49
CA CYS A 486 -13.60 -24.92 -10.84
C CYS A 486 -14.82 -25.86 -10.79
N PRO A 487 -15.97 -25.53 -11.41
CA PRO A 487 -17.19 -26.35 -11.34
C PRO A 487 -17.02 -27.75 -11.95
N PHE A 488 -16.05 -27.94 -12.85
CA PHE A 488 -15.79 -29.22 -13.51
C PHE A 488 -15.26 -30.30 -12.53
N TYR A 489 -14.53 -29.88 -11.49
CA TYR A 489 -13.93 -30.79 -10.49
C TYR A 489 -14.94 -31.34 -9.47
N ARG A 490 -16.19 -30.82 -9.43
CA ARG A 490 -17.23 -31.28 -8.49
C ARG A 490 -18.17 -32.35 -9.05
N SER A 491 -18.06 -32.72 -10.32
CA SER A 491 -18.93 -33.77 -10.88
C SER A 491 -18.24 -35.14 -10.83
N ARG A 492 -18.93 -36.14 -10.26
CA ARG A 492 -18.57 -37.58 -10.37
C ARG A 492 -18.66 -38.11 -11.82
N HIS A 493 -18.80 -37.24 -12.82
CA HIS A 493 -18.92 -37.61 -14.23
C HIS A 493 -17.58 -37.73 -14.96
N TYR A 494 -16.47 -37.24 -14.38
CA TYR A 494 -15.16 -37.30 -15.03
C TYR A 494 -14.67 -38.75 -15.25
N ASP A 495 -14.88 -39.64 -14.27
CA ASP A 495 -14.47 -41.06 -14.37
C ASP A 495 -15.33 -41.89 -15.33
N ARG A 496 -16.57 -41.47 -15.63
CA ARG A 496 -17.48 -42.21 -16.51
C ARG A 496 -17.27 -41.92 -17.99
N MET A 497 -16.79 -40.72 -18.33
CA MET A 497 -16.55 -40.33 -19.73
C MET A 497 -15.34 -41.06 -20.33
N PHE A 498 -14.31 -41.35 -19.52
CA PHE A 498 -13.06 -41.96 -20.00
C PHE A 498 -12.98 -43.49 -19.84
N ARG A 499 -13.91 -44.15 -19.13
CA ARG A 499 -13.98 -45.62 -19.07
C ARG A 499 -14.78 -46.28 -20.20
N LYS A 500 -15.53 -45.51 -21.00
CA LYS A 500 -16.42 -46.06 -22.03
C LYS A 500 -15.78 -46.18 -23.43
N GLN A 501 -14.50 -45.84 -23.59
CA GLN A 501 -13.78 -45.91 -24.88
C GLN A 501 -12.55 -46.82 -24.86
N SER A 502 -12.41 -47.70 -23.85
CA SER A 502 -11.27 -48.63 -23.74
C SER A 502 -11.71 -50.10 -23.76
N GLY A 503 -12.67 -50.43 -24.62
CA GLY A 503 -13.19 -51.79 -24.72
C GLY A 503 -13.77 -52.04 -26.09
N GLU A 504 -12.90 -52.26 -27.08
CA GLU A 504 -13.03 -53.25 -28.16
C GLU A 504 -11.95 -53.00 -29.22
N LEU A 505 -11.36 -54.11 -29.70
CA LEU A 505 -10.52 -54.25 -30.90
C LEU A 505 -9.07 -53.77 -30.85
N CYS A 506 -8.16 -54.71 -30.58
CA CYS A 506 -7.29 -55.24 -31.64
C CYS A 506 -6.69 -56.59 -31.20
N GLY A 507 -7.28 -57.66 -31.72
CA GLY A 507 -6.72 -59.00 -31.69
C GLY A 507 -5.56 -59.17 -32.66
N GLU A 508 -4.81 -60.23 -32.39
CA GLU A 508 -3.60 -60.71 -33.06
C GLU A 508 -3.78 -60.97 -34.55
N LEU A 509 -2.72 -60.70 -35.31
CA LEU A 509 -2.34 -61.44 -36.51
C LEU A 509 -0.82 -61.58 -36.48
N GLU A 510 -0.34 -62.70 -35.95
CA GLU A 510 0.96 -63.25 -36.35
C GLU A 510 0.80 -64.00 -37.68
N ALA A 511 1.89 -64.13 -38.43
CA ALA A 511 2.00 -65.10 -39.52
C ALA A 511 3.23 -65.98 -39.24
N PRO A 512 3.26 -67.28 -39.59
CA PRO A 512 2.18 -68.20 -39.96
C PRO A 512 1.57 -68.99 -38.79
#